data_AF-A0AAV4BZA8-F1
#
_entry.id   AF-A0AAV4BZA8-F1
#
_cell.length_a   1.000
_cell.length_b   1.000
_cell.length_c   1.000
_cell.angle_alpha   90.00
_cell.angle_beta   90.00
_cell.angle_gamma   90.00
#
_symmetry.space_group_name_H-M   'P 1'
#
loop_
_entity.id
_entity.type
_entity.pdbx_description
1 polymer ?
#
loop_
_entity_poly.entity_id
_entity_poly.type
_entity_poly.pdbx_seq_one_letter_code
_entity_poly.pdbx_strand_id
1 'polypeptide(L)'
;MERSRKDNIRWTRDYILWWDRKLKGVGIIVDQTVTKAIKGYWALSDRVLLVKIAGKPVDLNIIQVYAPTANSNDEDLDKFYNELDTAKTQCKSQDPLIIMGDFNAKVGTEKVDDIVGKHGLGIRNERGEKLIEWCQTNNIIVGNTWFQQPPRRKWTWKSPGDETRNQIDYMMISKRYRNALLLAKTYPSADCYSDHVPVVGKFKLKLKKNSRPFTRIKFDLAILKTNQTIREKYQISVQNKFEALGDAEEVEQQ
;
A
#
# COMPACT_ATOMS: atom_id res chain seq x y z
N MET A 1 -6.26 16.05 -7.47
CA MET A 1 -7.03 15.11 -6.63
C MET A 1 -6.73 15.38 -5.17
N GLU A 2 -7.79 15.52 -4.38
CA GLU A 2 -7.74 15.83 -2.95
C GLU A 2 -7.18 14.62 -2.17
N ARG A 3 -6.34 14.88 -1.17
CA ARG A 3 -5.83 13.85 -0.26
C ARG A 3 -7.03 13.31 0.54
N SER A 4 -7.28 12.00 0.49
CA SER A 4 -8.41 11.38 1.20
C SER A 4 -8.45 11.82 2.67
N ARG A 5 -9.68 12.09 3.17
CA ARG A 5 -9.95 12.63 4.52
C ARG A 5 -9.45 11.66 5.60
N LYS A 6 -9.01 12.21 6.74
CA LYS A 6 -8.40 11.51 7.88
C LYS A 6 -9.29 10.43 8.54
N ASP A 7 -10.55 10.30 8.14
CA ASP A 7 -11.57 9.46 8.78
C ASP A 7 -11.46 7.96 8.42
N ASN A 8 -10.53 7.63 7.52
CA ASN A 8 -10.32 6.31 6.91
C ASN A 8 -8.98 5.66 7.31
N ILE A 9 -8.52 5.96 8.53
CA ILE A 9 -7.23 5.52 9.06
C ILE A 9 -7.44 4.85 10.42
N ARG A 10 -7.11 3.56 10.55
CA ARG A 10 -6.99 2.92 11.87
C ARG A 10 -5.55 2.86 12.29
N TRP A 11 -5.29 3.49 13.42
CA TRP A 11 -4.02 3.42 14.12
C TRP A 11 -4.09 2.26 15.12
N THR A 12 -3.10 1.38 15.05
CA THR A 12 -2.83 0.41 16.13
C THR A 12 -1.43 0.66 16.67
N ARG A 13 -1.05 -0.10 17.70
CA ARG A 13 0.29 -0.01 18.29
C ARG A 13 1.39 -0.39 17.28
N ASP A 14 1.08 -1.28 16.33
CA ASP A 14 2.06 -1.92 15.46
C ASP A 14 1.93 -1.51 13.98
N TYR A 15 0.74 -1.10 13.53
CA TYR A 15 0.48 -0.76 12.13
C TYR A 15 -0.55 0.36 11.92
N ILE A 16 -0.48 0.99 10.75
CA ILE A 16 -1.58 1.80 10.19
C ILE A 16 -2.26 1.03 9.08
N LEU A 17 -3.58 0.93 9.16
CA LEU A 17 -4.44 0.45 8.09
C LEU A 17 -5.15 1.63 7.43
N TRP A 18 -5.05 1.71 6.11
CA TRP A 18 -5.90 2.58 5.29
C TRP A 18 -6.85 1.75 4.45
N TRP A 19 -8.11 2.14 4.50
CA TRP A 19 -9.19 1.61 3.67
C TRP A 19 -10.25 2.69 3.54
N ASP A 20 -11.01 2.70 2.45
CA ASP A 20 -12.16 3.60 2.35
C ASP A 20 -13.42 2.91 2.91
N ARG A 21 -14.07 3.49 3.94
CA ARG A 21 -15.33 2.92 4.47
C ARG A 21 -16.50 3.03 3.49
N LYS A 22 -16.46 3.95 2.53
CA LYS A 22 -17.56 4.16 1.55
C LYS A 22 -17.46 3.24 0.35
N LEU A 23 -16.26 2.72 0.07
CA LEU A 23 -15.96 1.84 -1.05
C LEU A 23 -15.50 0.50 -0.48
N LYS A 24 -16.34 -0.54 -0.53
CA LYS A 24 -15.89 -1.92 -0.23
C LYS A 24 -14.66 -2.19 -1.12
N GLY A 25 -13.48 -2.51 -0.59
CA GLY A 25 -12.33 -2.55 -1.49
C GLY A 25 -10.95 -2.72 -0.88
N VAL A 26 -9.93 -2.40 -1.70
CA VAL A 26 -8.50 -2.57 -1.41
C VAL A 26 -8.05 -1.81 -0.16
N GLY A 27 -7.06 -2.36 0.54
CA GLY A 27 -6.44 -1.73 1.71
C GLY A 27 -4.94 -1.95 1.73
N ILE A 28 -4.24 -1.04 2.41
CA ILE A 28 -2.80 -1.17 2.66
C ILE A 28 -2.53 -1.04 4.16
N ILE A 29 -1.76 -1.99 4.67
CA ILE A 29 -1.24 -1.99 6.04
C ILE A 29 0.24 -1.65 6.00
N VAL A 30 0.66 -0.69 6.82
CA VAL A 30 2.06 -0.26 6.91
C VAL A 30 2.55 -0.30 8.35
N ASP A 31 3.74 -0.84 8.55
CA ASP A 31 4.45 -0.87 9.83
C ASP A 31 4.62 0.53 10.43
N GLN A 32 4.48 0.64 11.76
CA GLN A 32 4.50 1.92 12.46
C GLN A 32 5.78 2.74 12.19
N THR A 33 6.92 2.08 11.94
CA THR A 33 8.19 2.77 11.68
C THR A 33 8.23 3.52 10.36
N VAL A 34 7.41 3.11 9.38
CA VAL A 34 7.31 3.69 8.03
C VAL A 34 6.26 4.80 7.97
N THR A 35 5.33 4.85 8.92
CA THR A 35 4.23 5.83 9.01
C THR A 35 4.67 7.28 8.87
N LYS A 36 5.77 7.64 9.53
CA LYS A 36 6.35 9.00 9.49
C LYS A 36 6.88 9.39 8.10
N ALA A 37 7.21 8.40 7.28
CA ALA A 37 7.68 8.61 5.92
C ALA A 37 6.53 8.70 4.90
N ILE A 38 5.30 8.34 5.25
CA ILE A 38 4.19 8.37 4.29
C ILE A 38 3.86 9.82 3.90
N LYS A 39 3.88 10.08 2.59
CA LYS A 39 3.50 11.38 2.01
C LYS A 39 1.99 11.51 1.89
N GLY A 40 1.33 10.42 1.53
CA GLY A 40 -0.11 10.35 1.35
C GLY A 40 -0.53 9.04 0.70
N TYR A 41 -1.85 8.89 0.61
CA TYR A 41 -2.50 7.84 -0.14
C TYR A 41 -3.63 8.46 -0.98
N TRP A 42 -3.95 7.80 -2.09
CA TRP A 42 -4.98 8.17 -3.03
C TRP A 42 -5.79 6.90 -3.30
N ALA A 43 -7.02 6.86 -2.80
CA ALA A 43 -8.00 5.84 -3.18
C ALA A 43 -8.67 6.34 -4.46
N LEU A 44 -8.26 5.79 -5.61
CA LEU A 44 -8.82 6.19 -6.90
C LEU A 44 -10.19 5.54 -7.11
N SER A 45 -10.36 4.32 -6.60
CA SER A 45 -11.60 3.55 -6.61
C SER A 45 -11.61 2.52 -5.48
N ASP A 46 -12.65 1.69 -5.42
CA ASP A 46 -12.70 0.47 -4.62
C ASP A 46 -11.64 -0.56 -5.03
N ARG A 47 -11.07 -0.42 -6.23
CA ARG A 47 -10.14 -1.38 -6.83
C ARG A 47 -8.70 -0.91 -6.91
N VAL A 48 -8.43 0.40 -6.82
CA VAL A 48 -7.07 0.95 -6.99
C VAL A 48 -6.73 1.93 -5.86
N LEU A 49 -5.68 1.60 -5.11
CA LEU A 49 -5.15 2.42 -4.01
C LEU A 49 -3.65 2.68 -4.21
N LEU A 50 -3.28 3.94 -4.33
CA LEU A 50 -1.89 4.38 -4.40
C LEU A 50 -1.42 4.90 -3.04
N VAL A 51 -0.26 4.45 -2.57
CA VAL A 51 0.46 4.97 -1.41
C VAL A 51 1.83 5.47 -1.85
N LYS A 52 2.21 6.66 -1.36
CA LYS A 52 3.55 7.22 -1.57
C LYS A 52 4.32 7.33 -0.26
N ILE A 53 5.52 6.78 -0.25
CA ILE A 53 6.43 6.74 0.89
C ILE A 53 7.66 7.58 0.55
N ALA A 54 7.95 8.58 1.39
CA ALA A 54 9.08 9.47 1.23
C ALA A 54 10.39 8.73 1.42
N GLY A 55 11.26 8.82 0.42
CA GLY A 55 12.63 8.32 0.47
C GLY A 55 13.62 9.38 -0.01
N LYS A 56 14.91 9.06 0.08
CA LYS A 56 16.00 9.80 -0.58
C LYS A 56 16.91 8.80 -1.28
N PRO A 57 17.31 9.04 -2.55
CA PRO A 57 17.05 10.23 -3.36
C PRO A 57 15.66 10.29 -4.01
N VAL A 58 14.92 9.18 -4.04
CA VAL A 58 13.61 9.02 -4.70
C VAL A 58 12.55 8.56 -3.72
N ASP A 59 11.27 8.80 -4.04
CA ASP A 59 10.14 8.28 -3.27
C ASP A 59 9.82 6.84 -3.70
N LEU A 60 9.18 6.05 -2.83
CA LEU A 60 8.64 4.74 -3.17
C LEU A 60 7.13 4.86 -3.39
N ASN A 61 6.64 4.33 -4.51
CA ASN A 61 5.22 4.26 -4.84
C ASN A 61 4.76 2.80 -4.76
N ILE A 62 3.61 2.57 -4.12
CA ILE A 62 2.96 1.26 -4.02
C ILE A 62 1.52 1.42 -4.49
N ILE A 63 1.13 0.66 -5.52
CA ILE A 63 -0.26 0.56 -5.97
C ILE A 63 -0.80 -0.81 -5.57
N GLN A 64 -1.86 -0.82 -4.77
CA GLN A 64 -2.64 -2.02 -4.49
C GLN A 64 -3.83 -2.08 -5.44
N VAL A 65 -4.07 -3.26 -6.03
CA VAL A 65 -5.17 -3.48 -6.95
C VAL A 65 -6.08 -4.64 -6.56
N TYR A 66 -7.33 -4.58 -7.03
CA TYR A 66 -8.27 -5.69 -7.10
C TYR A 66 -9.06 -5.62 -8.41
N ALA A 67 -8.63 -6.34 -9.44
CA ALA A 67 -9.24 -6.29 -10.75
C ALA A 67 -10.66 -6.89 -10.75
N PRO A 68 -11.55 -6.44 -11.67
CA PRO A 68 -12.85 -7.06 -11.86
C PRO A 68 -12.78 -8.58 -12.10
N THR A 69 -13.78 -9.32 -11.65
CA THR A 69 -13.85 -10.79 -11.83
C THR A 69 -14.14 -11.14 -13.28
N ALA A 70 -14.01 -12.42 -13.65
CA ALA A 70 -14.26 -12.88 -15.02
C ALA A 70 -15.70 -12.58 -15.53
N ASN A 71 -16.67 -12.43 -14.63
CA ASN A 71 -18.07 -12.14 -14.96
C ASN A 71 -18.35 -10.63 -15.13
N SER A 72 -17.36 -9.75 -14.94
CA SER A 72 -17.53 -8.32 -15.19
C SER A 72 -17.63 -8.04 -16.68
N ASN A 73 -18.36 -6.99 -17.04
CA ASN A 73 -18.38 -6.51 -18.43
C ASN A 73 -17.03 -5.86 -18.81
N ASP A 74 -16.85 -5.58 -20.10
CA ASP A 74 -15.64 -4.96 -20.63
C ASP A 74 -15.49 -3.50 -20.16
N GLU A 75 -16.61 -2.80 -19.92
CA GLU A 75 -16.61 -1.43 -19.40
C GLU A 75 -15.94 -1.35 -18.01
N ASP A 76 -16.23 -2.28 -17.11
CA ASP A 76 -15.60 -2.37 -15.80
C ASP A 76 -14.10 -2.64 -15.91
N LEU A 77 -13.70 -3.47 -16.89
CA LEU A 77 -12.30 -3.81 -17.13
C LEU A 77 -11.53 -2.61 -17.68
N ASP A 78 -12.09 -1.89 -18.64
CA ASP A 78 -11.49 -0.67 -19.19
C ASP A 78 -11.41 0.44 -18.14
N LYS A 79 -12.47 0.61 -17.35
CA LYS A 79 -12.45 1.52 -16.20
C LYS A 79 -11.33 1.20 -15.23
N PHE A 80 -11.12 -0.08 -14.90
CA PHE A 80 -10.03 -0.51 -14.03
C PHE A 80 -8.65 -0.13 -14.58
N TYR A 81 -8.37 -0.38 -15.86
CA TYR A 81 -7.09 -0.01 -16.46
C TYR A 81 -6.89 1.51 -16.55
N ASN A 82 -7.95 2.28 -16.84
CA ASN A 82 -7.92 3.75 -16.81
C ASN A 82 -7.59 4.30 -15.41
N GLU A 83 -8.16 3.70 -14.37
CA GLU A 83 -7.85 4.03 -12.98
C GLU A 83 -6.40 3.67 -12.62
N LEU A 84 -5.93 2.50 -13.05
CA LEU A 84 -4.55 2.07 -12.85
C LEU A 84 -3.54 3.01 -13.56
N ASP A 85 -3.85 3.45 -14.78
CA ASP A 85 -3.05 4.44 -15.50
C ASP A 85 -3.08 5.80 -14.80
N THR A 86 -4.24 6.21 -14.30
CA THR A 86 -4.36 7.43 -13.48
C THR A 86 -3.48 7.34 -12.23
N ALA A 87 -3.43 6.20 -11.55
CA ALA A 87 -2.55 6.00 -10.40
C ALA A 87 -1.06 6.06 -10.80
N LYS A 88 -0.70 5.43 -11.92
CA LYS A 88 0.67 5.42 -12.44
C LYS A 88 1.15 6.80 -12.91
N THR A 89 0.30 7.60 -13.53
CA THR A 89 0.65 8.98 -13.95
C THR A 89 0.94 9.91 -12.77
N GLN A 90 0.38 9.62 -11.58
CA GLN A 90 0.76 10.32 -10.36
C GLN A 90 2.19 9.99 -9.89
N CYS A 91 2.78 8.89 -10.36
CA CYS A 91 4.11 8.44 -9.95
C CYS A 91 5.18 9.00 -10.89
N LYS A 92 6.32 9.46 -10.34
CA LYS A 92 7.44 9.89 -11.19
C LYS A 92 8.08 8.67 -11.83
N SER A 93 8.37 8.73 -13.12
CA SER A 93 8.99 7.63 -13.89
C SER A 93 10.31 7.13 -13.32
N GLN A 94 11.05 8.00 -12.61
CA GLN A 94 12.32 7.67 -11.99
C GLN A 94 12.21 6.99 -10.62
N ASP A 95 11.05 7.07 -9.99
CA ASP A 95 10.82 6.52 -8.66
C ASP A 95 10.51 5.02 -8.75
N PRO A 96 10.91 4.19 -7.77
CA PRO A 96 10.43 2.82 -7.67
C PRO A 96 8.90 2.79 -7.61
N LEU A 97 8.31 1.93 -8.44
CA LEU A 97 6.89 1.63 -8.44
C LEU A 97 6.71 0.13 -8.24
N ILE A 98 6.01 -0.23 -7.17
CA ILE A 98 5.55 -1.58 -6.89
C ILE A 98 4.04 -1.61 -7.14
N ILE A 99 3.57 -2.59 -7.88
CA ILE A 99 2.13 -2.82 -8.08
C ILE A 99 1.84 -4.22 -7.58
N MET A 100 0.87 -4.37 -6.70
CA MET A 100 0.56 -5.67 -6.11
C MET A 100 -0.95 -5.84 -5.92
N GLY A 101 -1.39 -7.10 -5.86
CA GLY A 101 -2.80 -7.43 -5.65
C GLY A 101 -3.29 -8.49 -6.63
N ASP A 102 -4.61 -8.66 -6.64
CA ASP A 102 -5.30 -9.64 -7.48
C ASP A 102 -5.70 -8.99 -8.81
N PHE A 103 -5.25 -9.59 -9.90
CA PHE A 103 -5.53 -9.14 -11.26
C PHE A 103 -6.61 -9.97 -11.97
N ASN A 104 -7.11 -11.04 -11.36
CA ASN A 104 -8.04 -11.98 -12.00
C ASN A 104 -7.57 -12.44 -13.40
N ALA A 105 -6.24 -12.53 -13.57
CA ALA A 105 -5.57 -12.75 -14.84
C ALA A 105 -4.52 -13.86 -14.71
N LYS A 106 -4.41 -14.73 -15.72
CA LYS A 106 -3.39 -15.79 -15.77
C LYS A 106 -2.39 -15.42 -16.84
N VAL A 107 -1.17 -15.07 -16.45
CA VAL A 107 -0.08 -14.75 -17.42
C VAL A 107 0.58 -16.00 -17.99
N GLY A 108 0.45 -17.13 -17.28
CA GLY A 108 0.96 -18.44 -17.69
C GLY A 108 2.46 -18.64 -17.49
N THR A 109 2.99 -19.70 -18.10
CA THR A 109 4.42 -20.06 -18.06
C THR A 109 5.24 -19.48 -19.22
N GLU A 110 4.57 -18.97 -20.24
CA GLU A 110 5.20 -18.44 -21.45
C GLU A 110 5.94 -17.13 -21.13
N LYS A 111 7.24 -17.12 -21.44
CA LYS A 111 8.08 -15.94 -21.29
C LYS A 111 7.68 -14.89 -22.33
N VAL A 112 7.56 -13.64 -21.90
CA VAL A 112 7.33 -12.48 -22.80
C VAL A 112 8.43 -11.47 -22.55
N ASP A 113 9.32 -11.34 -23.53
CA ASP A 113 10.45 -10.40 -23.56
C ASP A 113 11.20 -10.35 -22.21
N ASP A 114 11.14 -9.18 -21.57
CA ASP A 114 11.64 -8.94 -20.23
C ASP A 114 10.55 -8.46 -19.25
N ILE A 115 9.29 -8.77 -19.57
CA ILE A 115 8.11 -8.45 -18.76
C ILE A 115 7.68 -9.67 -17.93
N VAL A 116 7.48 -10.81 -18.59
CA VAL A 116 7.04 -12.07 -17.95
C VAL A 116 8.16 -13.10 -17.99
N GLY A 117 8.46 -13.69 -16.83
CA GLY A 117 9.44 -14.75 -16.69
C GLY A 117 8.85 -16.14 -16.94
N LYS A 118 9.72 -17.12 -17.18
CA LYS A 118 9.36 -18.52 -17.50
C LYS A 118 8.85 -19.36 -16.32
N HIS A 119 8.69 -18.77 -15.14
CA HIS A 119 8.39 -19.50 -13.90
C HIS A 119 6.98 -19.23 -13.36
N GLY A 120 6.09 -18.62 -14.14
CA GLY A 120 4.66 -18.53 -13.82
C GLY A 120 3.96 -19.89 -13.71
N LEU A 121 2.63 -19.86 -13.72
CA LEU A 121 1.77 -21.04 -13.55
C LEU A 121 0.56 -20.98 -14.49
N GLY A 122 0.23 -22.15 -15.06
CA GLY A 122 -0.97 -22.34 -15.87
C GLY A 122 -0.83 -21.85 -17.32
N ILE A 123 -1.96 -21.86 -18.01
CA ILE A 123 -2.10 -21.39 -19.39
C ILE A 123 -2.59 -19.94 -19.34
N ARG A 124 -2.01 -19.10 -20.22
CA ARG A 124 -2.40 -17.70 -20.32
C ARG A 124 -3.85 -17.57 -20.75
N ASN A 125 -4.60 -16.65 -20.12
CA ASN A 125 -5.95 -16.29 -20.56
C ASN A 125 -5.97 -14.89 -21.18
N GLU A 126 -7.09 -14.51 -21.79
CA GLU A 126 -7.29 -13.19 -22.42
C GLU A 126 -6.99 -12.02 -21.47
N ARG A 127 -7.43 -12.10 -20.21
CA ARG A 127 -7.10 -11.11 -19.18
C ARG A 127 -5.61 -11.04 -18.87
N GLY A 128 -4.91 -12.18 -18.96
CA GLY A 128 -3.47 -12.28 -18.87
C GLY A 128 -2.77 -11.58 -20.02
N GLU A 129 -3.28 -11.71 -21.24
CA GLU A 129 -2.74 -10.99 -22.41
C GLU A 129 -2.89 -9.47 -22.23
N LYS A 130 -4.07 -8.99 -21.85
CA LYS A 130 -4.32 -7.56 -21.57
C LYS A 130 -3.42 -7.01 -20.46
N LEU A 131 -3.20 -7.79 -19.41
CA LEU A 131 -2.25 -7.42 -18.34
C LEU A 131 -0.82 -7.31 -18.88
N ILE A 132 -0.39 -8.25 -19.71
CA ILE A 132 0.96 -8.25 -20.30
C ILE A 132 1.16 -7.05 -21.22
N GLU A 133 0.17 -6.73 -22.07
CA GLU A 133 0.19 -5.56 -22.95
C GLU A 133 0.32 -4.26 -22.13
N TRP A 134 -0.48 -4.13 -21.06
CA TRP A 134 -0.38 -3.00 -20.15
C TRP A 134 1.02 -2.91 -19.50
N CYS A 135 1.58 -4.05 -19.08
CA CYS A 135 2.92 -4.13 -18.50
C CYS A 135 4.04 -3.77 -19.51
N GLN A 136 3.93 -4.21 -20.76
CA GLN A 136 4.86 -3.85 -21.85
C GLN A 136 4.85 -2.33 -22.07
N THR A 137 3.65 -1.75 -22.24
CA THR A 137 3.47 -0.30 -22.44
C THR A 137 4.04 0.52 -21.28
N ASN A 138 3.89 0.02 -20.05
CA ASN A 138 4.29 0.75 -18.85
C ASN A 138 5.68 0.36 -18.29
N ASN A 139 6.42 -0.51 -18.97
CA ASN A 139 7.72 -1.04 -18.49
C ASN A 139 7.63 -1.61 -17.07
N ILE A 140 6.65 -2.46 -16.81
CA ILE A 140 6.40 -3.13 -15.52
C ILE A 140 6.71 -4.61 -15.66
N ILE A 141 7.46 -5.17 -14.72
CA ILE A 141 7.82 -6.60 -14.70
C ILE A 141 6.89 -7.37 -13.77
N VAL A 142 6.41 -8.52 -14.23
CA VAL A 142 5.58 -9.46 -13.45
C VAL A 142 6.45 -10.31 -12.53
N GLY A 143 6.89 -9.75 -11.41
CA GLY A 143 7.99 -10.25 -10.59
C GLY A 143 7.91 -11.71 -10.12
N ASN A 144 6.74 -12.19 -9.68
CA ASN A 144 6.55 -13.58 -9.23
C ASN A 144 6.65 -14.64 -10.35
N THR A 145 6.79 -14.25 -11.61
CA THR A 145 7.07 -15.17 -12.73
C THR A 145 8.56 -15.36 -13.03
N TRP A 146 9.45 -14.59 -12.39
CA TRP A 146 10.90 -14.61 -12.64
C TRP A 146 11.69 -15.55 -11.72
N PHE A 147 11.09 -16.00 -10.62
CA PHE A 147 11.76 -16.85 -9.65
C PHE A 147 11.36 -18.31 -9.82
N GLN A 148 12.35 -19.19 -9.97
CA GLN A 148 12.09 -20.63 -9.91
C GLN A 148 11.66 -21.00 -8.48
N GLN A 149 10.45 -21.52 -8.36
CA GLN A 149 9.85 -21.96 -7.09
C GLN A 149 9.19 -23.32 -7.27
N PRO A 150 9.07 -24.14 -6.19
CA PRO A 150 8.28 -25.36 -6.25
C PRO A 150 6.81 -25.03 -6.53
N PRO A 151 6.04 -25.89 -7.24
CA PRO A 151 4.65 -25.61 -7.63
C PRO A 151 3.75 -25.12 -6.48
N ARG A 152 3.92 -25.70 -5.29
CA ARG A 152 3.18 -25.30 -4.07
C ARG A 152 3.35 -23.83 -3.66
N ARG A 153 4.37 -23.12 -4.16
CA ARG A 153 4.69 -21.71 -3.84
C ARG A 153 4.39 -20.74 -4.99
N LYS A 154 3.67 -21.19 -6.02
CA LYS A 154 3.34 -20.39 -7.21
C LYS A 154 1.87 -19.98 -7.29
N TRP A 155 0.96 -20.89 -6.92
CA TRP A 155 -0.47 -20.61 -6.95
C TRP A 155 -0.85 -19.66 -5.82
N THR A 156 -1.82 -18.80 -6.10
CA THR A 156 -2.28 -17.72 -5.23
C THR A 156 -3.77 -17.85 -4.92
N TRP A 157 -4.52 -18.65 -5.67
CA TRP A 157 -5.93 -18.91 -5.47
C TRP A 157 -6.26 -20.39 -5.68
N LYS A 158 -7.20 -20.93 -4.89
CA LYS A 158 -7.76 -22.28 -5.06
C LYS A 158 -9.28 -22.20 -5.25
N SER A 159 -9.84 -23.04 -6.13
CA SER A 159 -11.30 -23.12 -6.27
C SER A 159 -11.95 -23.77 -5.05
N PRO A 160 -13.26 -23.57 -4.84
CA PRO A 160 -14.04 -24.39 -3.92
C PRO A 160 -13.78 -25.88 -4.19
N GLY A 161 -13.61 -26.67 -3.13
CA GLY A 161 -13.25 -28.09 -3.24
C GLY A 161 -11.79 -28.39 -3.62
N ASP A 162 -10.93 -27.36 -3.80
CA ASP A 162 -9.52 -27.49 -4.18
C ASP A 162 -9.28 -28.22 -5.52
N GLU A 163 -10.25 -28.13 -6.44
CA GLU A 163 -10.18 -28.76 -7.76
C GLU A 163 -9.15 -28.09 -8.68
N THR A 164 -9.02 -26.77 -8.58
CA THR A 164 -8.13 -25.97 -9.43
C THR A 164 -7.35 -24.97 -8.61
N ARG A 165 -6.10 -24.71 -9.05
CA ARG A 165 -5.22 -23.72 -8.44
C ARG A 165 -4.66 -22.80 -9.51
N ASN A 166 -4.80 -21.50 -9.28
CA ASN A 166 -4.42 -20.47 -10.24
C ASN A 166 -3.41 -19.51 -9.63
N GLN A 167 -2.63 -18.86 -10.50
CA GLN A 167 -1.83 -17.68 -10.16
C GLN A 167 -2.55 -16.48 -10.75
N ILE A 168 -3.17 -15.67 -9.88
CA ILE A 168 -3.91 -14.46 -10.26
C ILE A 168 -3.50 -13.22 -9.43
N ASP A 169 -2.78 -13.45 -8.34
CA ASP A 169 -2.17 -12.39 -7.54
C ASP A 169 -0.71 -12.17 -7.96
N TYR A 170 -0.36 -10.91 -8.23
CA TYR A 170 0.97 -10.58 -8.74
C TYR A 170 1.68 -9.56 -7.85
N MET A 171 3.00 -9.69 -7.82
CA MET A 171 3.91 -8.70 -7.25
C MET A 171 4.75 -8.17 -8.40
N MET A 172 4.48 -6.94 -8.81
CA MET A 172 5.09 -6.30 -9.97
C MET A 172 5.96 -5.12 -9.58
N ILE A 173 6.95 -4.81 -10.41
CA ILE A 173 7.89 -3.72 -10.16
C ILE A 173 8.27 -3.03 -11.47
N SER A 174 8.49 -1.72 -11.42
CA SER A 174 9.03 -1.00 -12.57
C SER A 174 10.37 -1.61 -13.03
N LYS A 175 10.51 -1.81 -14.33
CA LYS A 175 11.63 -2.51 -14.98
C LYS A 175 12.99 -1.94 -14.61
N ARG A 176 13.09 -0.61 -14.44
CA ARG A 176 14.28 0.08 -13.94
C ARG A 176 14.77 -0.47 -12.58
N TYR A 177 13.86 -0.89 -11.72
CA TYR A 177 14.12 -1.40 -10.37
C TYR A 177 13.99 -2.92 -10.27
N ARG A 178 13.99 -3.66 -11.38
CA ARG A 178 13.82 -5.13 -11.38
C ARG A 178 14.77 -5.86 -10.44
N ASN A 179 16.02 -5.44 -10.38
CA ASN A 179 17.07 -6.04 -9.55
C ASN A 179 16.86 -5.78 -8.04
N ALA A 180 15.95 -4.87 -7.67
CA ALA A 180 15.58 -4.65 -6.28
C ALA A 180 14.65 -5.73 -5.75
N LEU A 181 13.87 -6.40 -6.62
CA LEU A 181 13.06 -7.54 -6.22
C LEU A 181 13.96 -8.77 -6.10
N LEU A 182 14.17 -9.24 -4.87
CA LEU A 182 15.04 -10.38 -4.58
C LEU A 182 14.28 -11.72 -4.58
N LEU A 183 12.98 -11.66 -4.32
CA LEU A 183 12.11 -12.84 -4.24
C LEU A 183 10.66 -12.39 -4.35
N ALA A 184 9.84 -13.14 -5.08
CA ALA A 184 8.40 -13.09 -4.99
C ALA A 184 7.85 -14.52 -5.03
N LYS A 185 7.11 -14.93 -3.99
CA LYS A 185 6.56 -16.29 -3.85
C LYS A 185 5.29 -16.28 -3.01
N THR A 186 4.47 -17.31 -3.11
CA THR A 186 3.33 -17.46 -2.19
C THR A 186 3.76 -18.05 -0.85
N TYR A 187 2.95 -17.82 0.17
CA TYR A 187 3.16 -18.32 1.53
C TYR A 187 1.95 -19.14 2.01
N PRO A 188 1.79 -20.39 1.51
CA PRO A 188 0.61 -21.24 1.80
C PRO A 188 0.43 -21.63 3.27
N SER A 189 1.47 -21.45 4.08
CA SER A 189 1.43 -21.77 5.51
C SER A 189 0.82 -20.66 6.35
N ALA A 190 0.47 -19.51 5.77
CA ALA A 190 -0.31 -18.50 6.48
C ALA A 190 -1.78 -18.93 6.54
N ASP A 191 -2.31 -19.00 7.75
CA ASP A 191 -3.73 -19.21 7.99
C ASP A 191 -4.47 -17.87 7.85
N CYS A 192 -5.02 -17.64 6.66
CA CYS A 192 -5.72 -16.40 6.30
C CYS A 192 -7.23 -16.58 6.08
N TYR A 193 -7.77 -17.78 6.36
CA TYR A 193 -9.19 -18.11 6.16
C TYR A 193 -9.77 -17.60 4.83
N SER A 194 -9.00 -17.77 3.74
CA SER A 194 -9.34 -17.33 2.39
C SER A 194 -8.99 -18.45 1.39
N ASP A 195 -9.69 -18.44 0.26
CA ASP A 195 -9.34 -19.16 -0.95
C ASP A 195 -8.07 -18.60 -1.64
N HIS A 196 -7.65 -17.38 -1.28
CA HIS A 196 -6.36 -16.82 -1.67
C HIS A 196 -5.24 -17.14 -0.68
N VAL A 197 -4.02 -17.21 -1.21
CA VAL A 197 -2.77 -17.35 -0.45
C VAL A 197 -1.92 -16.09 -0.61
N PRO A 198 -1.41 -15.53 0.50
CA PRO A 198 -0.56 -14.33 0.44
C PRO A 198 0.66 -14.49 -0.46
N VAL A 199 0.94 -13.46 -1.25
CA VAL A 199 2.19 -13.30 -2.01
C VAL A 199 3.17 -12.45 -1.22
N VAL A 200 4.36 -12.98 -0.98
CA VAL A 200 5.43 -12.31 -0.24
C VAL A 200 6.52 -11.86 -1.22
N GLY A 201 6.73 -10.55 -1.28
CA GLY A 201 7.83 -9.92 -2.01
C GLY A 201 8.96 -9.50 -1.06
N LYS A 202 10.21 -9.81 -1.39
CA LYS A 202 11.41 -9.31 -0.70
C LYS A 202 12.11 -8.29 -1.58
N PHE A 203 12.23 -7.06 -1.09
CA PHE A 203 12.85 -5.96 -1.84
C PHE A 203 14.13 -5.46 -1.16
N LYS A 204 15.12 -5.07 -1.96
CA LYS A 204 16.34 -4.37 -1.53
C LYS A 204 16.45 -3.02 -2.24
N LEU A 205 15.88 -1.99 -1.62
CA LEU A 205 15.90 -0.62 -2.12
C LEU A 205 16.93 0.21 -1.35
N LYS A 206 17.79 0.94 -2.06
CA LYS A 206 18.76 1.86 -1.46
C LYS A 206 18.10 3.23 -1.20
N LEU A 207 17.20 3.28 -0.22
CA LEU A 207 16.50 4.51 0.17
C LEU A 207 16.93 4.96 1.56
N LYS A 208 17.31 6.22 1.72
CA LYS A 208 17.48 6.84 3.03
C LYS A 208 16.10 7.24 3.57
N LYS A 209 15.84 6.89 4.83
CA LYS A 209 14.64 7.35 5.53
C LYS A 209 14.68 8.88 5.65
N ASN A 210 13.61 9.53 5.22
CA ASN A 210 13.40 10.93 5.56
C ASN A 210 12.93 11.02 7.01
N SER A 211 13.86 11.08 7.96
CA SER A 211 13.52 11.56 9.29
C SER A 211 13.16 13.03 9.15
N ARG A 212 11.90 13.39 9.42
CA ARG A 212 11.63 14.79 9.76
C ARG A 212 12.52 15.10 10.97
N PRO A 213 13.34 16.17 10.96
CA PRO A 213 14.04 16.55 12.16
C PRO A 213 12.98 16.74 13.24
N PHE A 214 13.16 16.09 14.39
CA PHE A 214 12.35 16.40 15.56
C PHE A 214 12.74 17.83 15.95
N THR A 215 11.93 18.81 15.58
CA THR A 215 12.09 20.16 16.10
C THR A 215 11.77 20.08 17.58
N ARG A 216 12.80 20.03 18.43
CA ARG A 216 12.63 20.19 19.87
C ARG A 216 12.02 21.58 20.03
N ILE A 217 10.73 21.63 20.37
CA ILE A 217 10.06 22.90 20.69
C ILE A 217 10.79 23.43 21.92
N LYS A 218 11.64 24.44 21.71
CA LYS A 218 12.31 25.13 22.79
C LYS A 218 11.34 26.22 23.22
N PHE A 219 10.65 26.00 24.33
CA PHE A 219 9.81 27.03 24.91
C PHE A 219 10.70 28.18 25.34
N ASP A 220 10.43 29.38 24.83
CA ASP A 220 11.09 30.57 25.34
C ASP A 220 10.41 30.99 26.65
N LEU A 221 10.89 30.38 27.73
CA LEU A 221 10.40 30.67 29.09
C LEU A 221 10.77 32.08 29.55
N ALA A 222 11.70 32.78 28.88
CA ALA A 222 12.05 34.15 29.24
C ALA A 222 10.89 35.10 28.94
N ILE A 223 10.12 34.84 27.86
CA ILE A 223 8.95 35.64 27.49
C ILE A 223 7.87 35.61 28.58
N LEU A 224 7.71 34.48 29.28
CA LEU A 224 6.78 34.38 30.42
C LEU A 224 7.21 35.22 31.63
N LYS A 225 8.51 35.54 31.74
CA LYS A 225 9.04 36.39 32.81
C LYS A 225 8.98 37.88 32.45
N THR A 226 9.14 38.22 31.17
CA THR A 226 9.25 39.61 30.71
C THR A 226 7.94 40.21 30.21
N ASN A 227 7.01 39.39 29.71
CA ASN A 227 5.74 39.85 29.15
C ASN A 227 4.55 39.41 30.01
N GLN A 228 4.01 40.35 30.77
CA GLN A 228 2.91 40.12 31.70
C GLN A 228 1.62 39.63 31.00
N THR A 229 1.28 40.19 29.83
CA THR A 229 0.08 39.80 29.08
C THR A 229 0.15 38.35 28.61
N ILE A 230 1.32 37.89 28.17
CA ILE A 230 1.52 36.50 27.74
C ILE A 230 1.45 35.56 28.95
N ARG A 231 2.01 35.96 30.08
CA ARG A 231 1.95 35.21 31.35
C ARG A 231 0.51 35.00 31.82
N GLU A 232 -0.29 36.06 31.82
CA GLU A 232 -1.69 36.03 32.26
C GLU A 232 -2.54 35.14 31.33
N LYS A 233 -2.38 35.28 30.00
CA LYS A 233 -3.06 34.40 29.03
C LYS A 233 -2.68 32.93 29.21
N TYR A 234 -1.40 32.67 29.48
CA TYR A 234 -0.92 31.31 29.74
C TYR A 234 -1.54 30.76 31.03
N GLN A 235 -1.53 31.52 32.13
CA GLN A 235 -2.15 31.11 33.40
C GLN A 235 -3.63 30.79 33.26
N ILE A 236 -4.40 31.65 32.57
CA ILE A 236 -5.82 31.39 32.28
C ILE A 236 -5.97 30.10 31.47
N SER A 237 -5.14 29.91 30.42
CA SER A 237 -5.22 28.71 29.59
C SER A 237 -4.92 27.42 30.36
N VAL A 238 -4.01 27.48 31.34
CA VAL A 238 -3.64 26.35 32.20
C VAL A 238 -4.78 26.11 33.18
N GLN A 239 -5.25 27.14 33.88
CA GLN A 239 -6.36 27.03 34.82
C GLN A 239 -7.59 26.39 34.16
N ASN A 240 -8.08 26.93 33.04
CA ASN A 240 -9.23 26.39 32.33
C ASN A 240 -9.03 24.93 31.87
N LYS A 241 -7.79 24.53 31.59
CA LYS A 241 -7.47 23.18 31.13
C LYS A 241 -7.43 22.16 32.27
N PHE A 242 -7.11 22.60 33.48
CA PHE A 242 -7.02 21.74 34.68
C PHE A 242 -8.19 21.92 35.65
N GLU A 243 -9.07 22.90 35.42
CA GLU A 243 -10.33 23.09 36.16
C GLU A 243 -11.21 21.82 36.08
N ALA A 244 -11.30 21.21 34.90
CA ALA A 244 -12.01 19.94 34.68
C ALA A 244 -11.42 18.72 35.41
N LEU A 245 -10.25 18.84 36.05
CA LEU A 245 -9.63 17.79 36.86
C LEU A 245 -9.85 17.99 38.37
N GLY A 246 -10.22 19.20 38.81
CA GLY A 246 -10.55 19.49 40.21
C GLY A 246 -11.93 18.96 40.62
N ASP A 247 -12.91 19.05 39.72
CA ASP A 247 -14.28 18.57 39.97
C ASP A 247 -14.39 17.03 40.09
N ALA A 248 -13.34 16.29 39.73
CA ALA A 248 -13.32 14.83 39.80
C ALA A 248 -12.93 14.29 41.20
N GLU A 249 -12.29 15.10 42.06
CA GLU A 249 -11.91 14.67 43.41
C GLU A 249 -13.04 14.87 44.44
N GLU A 250 -14.04 15.72 44.16
CA GLU A 250 -15.17 15.95 45.07
C GLU A 250 -16.28 14.90 44.98
N VAL A 251 -16.29 14.04 43.95
CA VAL A 251 -17.34 13.02 43.75
C VAL A 251 -17.05 11.71 44.52
N GLU A 252 -15.86 11.54 45.09
CA GLU A 252 -15.46 10.30 45.78
C GLU A 252 -15.68 10.32 47.32
N GLN A 253 -16.38 11.34 47.86
CA GLN A 253 -16.70 11.45 49.29
C GLN A 253 -18.20 11.63 49.64
N GLN A 254 -19.13 11.14 48.80
CA GLN A 254 -20.55 11.01 49.18
C GLN A 254 -21.07 9.60 49.01
#